data_AF-A0A3M3KYZ3-F1
#
_entry.id   AF-A0A3M3KYZ3-F1
#
_cell.length_a   1.000
_cell.length_b   1.000
_cell.length_c   1.000
_cell.angle_alpha   90.00
_cell.angle_beta   90.00
_cell.angle_gamma   90.00
#
_symmetry.space_group_name_H-M   'P 1'
#
loop_
_entity.id
_entity.type
_entity.pdbx_description
1 polymer ?
#
loop_
_entity_poly.entity_id
_entity_poly.type
_entity_poly.pdbx_seq_one_letter_code
_entity_poly.pdbx_strand_id
1 'polypeptide(L)'
;TTYSPLRHWKVGPGKKVGIVGLGGLGHMGVKIAHAMGAHVVLFTTSPDKREDGLRLGADEVVVSKDPAQMAAQANSLDFILNTVAAPHDLD
;
A
#
# COMPACT_ATOMS: atom_id res chain seq x y z
N THR A 1 -0.90 15.16 -1.52
CA THR A 1 -0.51 14.93 -0.11
C THR A 1 -0.97 13.54 0.31
N THR A 2 -0.18 12.77 1.07
CA THR A 2 -0.51 11.36 1.38
C THR A 2 -1.47 11.20 2.56
N TYR A 3 -1.45 12.12 3.54
CA TYR A 3 -2.32 12.09 4.72
C TYR A 3 -3.80 12.36 4.42
N SER A 4 -4.07 13.33 3.55
CA SER A 4 -5.45 13.79 3.26
C SER A 4 -6.40 12.66 2.85
N PRO A 5 -6.07 11.78 1.88
CA PRO A 5 -6.96 10.68 1.51
C PRO A 5 -7.09 9.63 2.62
N LEU A 6 -6.02 9.32 3.36
CA LEU A 6 -6.07 8.36 4.47
C LEU A 6 -7.03 8.83 5.56
N ARG A 7 -6.99 10.11 5.91
CA ARG A 7 -7.92 10.72 6.86
C ARG A 7 -9.36 10.75 6.31
N HIS A 8 -9.52 11.14 5.05
CA HIS A 8 -10.84 11.24 4.41
C HIS A 8 -11.59 9.91 4.43
N TRP A 9 -10.89 8.81 4.13
CA TRP A 9 -11.42 7.45 4.13
C TRP A 9 -11.35 6.75 5.48
N LYS A 10 -11.04 7.48 6.56
CA LYS A 10 -11.01 6.97 7.94
C LYS A 10 -10.13 5.72 8.09
N VAL A 11 -8.96 5.71 7.45
CA VAL A 11 -7.96 4.66 7.65
C VAL A 11 -7.61 4.57 9.13
N GLY A 12 -7.56 3.35 9.66
CA GLY A 12 -7.25 3.10 11.06
C GLY A 12 -7.51 1.65 11.47
N PRO A 13 -7.68 1.37 12.78
CA PRO A 13 -7.84 0.00 13.28
C PRO A 13 -9.01 -0.73 12.62
N GLY A 14 -8.78 -1.99 12.27
CA GLY A 14 -9.77 -2.84 11.58
C GLY A 14 -9.90 -2.58 10.07
N LYS A 15 -9.07 -1.71 9.48
CA LYS A 15 -8.98 -1.50 8.04
C LYS A 15 -7.75 -2.16 7.44
N LYS A 16 -7.92 -2.86 6.31
CA LYS A 16 -6.82 -3.37 5.49
C LYS A 16 -6.60 -2.44 4.30
N VAL A 17 -5.44 -1.79 4.25
CA VAL A 17 -5.15 -0.69 3.31
C VAL A 17 -4.00 -1.04 2.38
N GLY A 18 -4.22 -0.92 1.08
CA GLY A 18 -3.18 -1.04 0.06
C GLY A 18 -2.48 0.29 -0.20
N ILE A 19 -1.15 0.31 -0.18
CA ILE A 19 -0.32 1.43 -0.65
C ILE A 19 0.41 0.98 -1.91
N VAL A 20 0.18 1.66 -3.04
CA VAL A 20 0.82 1.31 -4.32
C VAL A 20 2.03 2.19 -4.59
N GLY A 21 3.18 1.55 -4.75
CA GLY A 21 4.47 2.19 -5.00
C GLY A 21 5.22 2.54 -3.71
N LEU A 22 6.52 2.23 -3.68
CA LEU A 22 7.44 2.66 -2.60
C LEU A 22 8.43 3.69 -3.15
N GLY A 23 7.98 4.94 -3.18
CA GLY A 23 8.75 6.15 -3.53
C GLY A 23 8.58 7.23 -2.45
N GLY A 24 8.71 8.51 -2.81
CA GLY A 24 8.56 9.64 -1.87
C GLY A 24 7.19 9.69 -1.19
N LEU A 25 6.10 9.61 -1.98
CA LEU A 25 4.74 9.62 -1.43
C LEU A 25 4.38 8.29 -0.78
N GLY A 26 4.74 7.17 -1.40
CA GLY A 26 4.42 5.84 -0.94
C GLY A 26 5.01 5.51 0.43
N HIS A 27 6.28 5.85 0.69
CA HIS A 27 6.87 5.58 2.01
C HIS A 27 6.16 6.35 3.13
N MET A 28 5.69 7.57 2.85
CA MET A 28 4.89 8.34 3.80
C MET A 28 3.51 7.70 3.97
N GLY A 29 2.93 7.16 2.91
CA GLY A 29 1.66 6.44 2.96
C GLY A 29 1.72 5.24 3.89
N VAL A 30 2.77 4.41 3.77
CA VAL A 30 3.02 3.27 4.66
C VAL A 30 3.14 3.73 6.12
N LYS A 31 4.05 4.66 6.41
CA LYS A 31 4.26 5.14 7.79
C LYS A 31 3.01 5.73 8.42
N ILE A 32 2.26 6.54 7.67
CA ILE A 32 1.06 7.20 8.17
C ILE A 32 -0.05 6.16 8.40
N ALA A 33 -0.31 5.27 7.44
CA ALA A 33 -1.35 4.25 7.58
C ALA A 33 -1.05 3.29 8.75
N HIS A 34 0.22 2.89 8.90
CA HIS A 34 0.68 2.09 10.03
C HIS A 34 0.49 2.82 11.36
N ALA A 35 0.92 4.08 11.45
CA ALA A 35 0.73 4.90 12.65
C ALA A 35 -0.75 5.17 12.98
N MET A 36 -1.64 5.13 11.98
CA MET A 36 -3.09 5.18 12.18
C MET A 36 -3.67 3.84 12.67
N GLY A 37 -2.89 2.76 12.69
CA GLY A 37 -3.29 1.44 13.20
C GLY A 37 -4.00 0.56 12.17
N ALA A 38 -3.91 0.88 10.88
CA ALA A 38 -4.41 0.01 9.82
C ALA A 38 -3.48 -1.18 9.56
N HIS A 39 -4.02 -2.26 9.01
CA HIS A 39 -3.22 -3.33 8.43
C HIS A 39 -2.75 -2.89 7.04
N VAL A 40 -1.46 -2.68 6.85
CA VAL A 40 -0.88 -2.07 5.65
C VAL A 40 -0.31 -3.13 4.71
N VAL A 41 -0.80 -3.13 3.47
CA VAL A 41 -0.26 -3.94 2.36
C VAL A 41 0.47 -3.02 1.39
N LEU A 42 1.77 -3.18 1.25
CA LEU A 42 2.56 -2.46 0.26
C LEU A 42 2.61 -3.22 -1.07
N PHE A 43 2.24 -2.57 -2.16
CA PHE A 43 2.40 -3.07 -3.51
C PHE A 43 3.65 -2.45 -4.17
N THR A 44 4.57 -3.28 -4.63
CA THR A 44 5.81 -2.87 -5.29
C THR A 44 6.09 -3.72 -6.52
N THR A 45 6.75 -3.17 -7.54
CA THR A 45 7.24 -3.94 -8.70
C THR A 45 8.61 -4.57 -8.45
N SER A 46 9.31 -4.16 -7.39
CA SER A 46 10.68 -4.59 -7.07
C SER A 46 10.68 -5.48 -5.82
N PRO A 47 11.10 -6.75 -5.92
CA PRO A 47 11.25 -7.65 -4.77
C PRO A 47 12.21 -7.10 -3.70
N ASP A 48 13.29 -6.45 -4.12
CA ASP A 48 14.34 -5.91 -3.23
C ASP A 48 13.82 -4.83 -2.27
N LYS A 49 12.64 -4.25 -2.54
CA LYS A 49 11.99 -3.26 -1.66
C LYS A 49 11.20 -3.89 -0.52
N ARG A 50 11.17 -5.22 -0.41
CA ARG A 50 10.39 -5.95 0.61
C ARG A 50 10.83 -5.60 2.03
N GLU A 51 12.11 -5.72 2.31
CA GLU A 51 12.65 -5.45 3.66
C GLU A 51 12.43 -4.00 4.07
N ASP A 52 12.63 -3.06 3.13
CA ASP A 52 12.34 -1.65 3.36
C ASP A 52 10.86 -1.38 3.63
N GLY A 53 9.96 -2.02 2.89
CA GLY A 53 8.52 -1.92 3.12
C GLY A 53 8.12 -2.35 4.53
N LEU A 54 8.62 -3.51 4.97
CA LEU A 54 8.38 -4.04 6.32
C LEU A 54 8.96 -3.12 7.39
N ARG A 55 10.21 -2.66 7.21
CA ARG A 55 10.88 -1.72 8.13
C ARG A 55 10.13 -0.39 8.28
N LEU A 56 9.42 0.04 7.24
CA LEU A 56 8.64 1.28 7.24
C LEU A 56 7.24 1.13 7.88
N GLY A 57 6.80 -0.09 8.17
CA GLY A 57 5.53 -0.38 8.83
C GLY A 57 4.49 -1.10 7.96
N ALA A 58 4.87 -1.65 6.81
CA ALA A 58 3.98 -2.56 6.09
C ALA A 58 3.88 -3.90 6.84
N ASP A 59 2.67 -4.44 6.96
CA ASP A 59 2.42 -5.78 7.51
C ASP A 59 2.61 -6.86 6.43
N GLU A 60 2.25 -6.52 5.18
CA GLU A 60 2.44 -7.36 4.00
C GLU A 60 3.15 -6.57 2.89
N VAL A 61 3.97 -7.26 2.09
CA VAL A 61 4.51 -6.71 0.85
C VAL A 61 4.18 -7.66 -0.30
N VAL A 62 3.53 -7.10 -1.32
CA VAL A 62 3.10 -7.78 -2.54
C VAL A 62 3.93 -7.30 -3.72
N VAL A 63 4.58 -8.24 -4.38
CA VAL A 63 5.23 -7.98 -5.67
C VAL A 63 4.16 -7.97 -6.75
N SER A 64 3.81 -6.80 -7.28
CA SER A 64 2.67 -6.64 -8.19
C SER A 64 2.84 -7.32 -9.55
N LYS A 65 4.06 -7.77 -9.86
CA LYS A 65 4.38 -8.59 -11.05
C LYS A 65 4.16 -10.09 -10.81
N ASP A 66 3.90 -10.52 -9.58
CA ASP A 66 3.61 -11.89 -9.22
C ASP A 66 2.07 -12.08 -9.18
N PRO A 67 1.50 -12.83 -10.14
CA PRO A 67 0.05 -13.03 -10.22
C PRO A 67 -0.53 -13.76 -9.00
N ALA A 68 0.23 -14.66 -8.37
CA ALA A 68 -0.24 -15.42 -7.22
C ALA A 68 -0.35 -14.53 -5.98
N GLN A 69 0.64 -13.64 -5.76
CA GLN A 69 0.58 -12.67 -4.66
C GLN A 69 -0.54 -11.66 -4.86
N MET A 70 -0.77 -11.21 -6.10
CA MET A 70 -1.88 -10.32 -6.43
C MET A 70 -3.24 -10.99 -6.21
N ALA A 71 -3.40 -12.23 -6.66
CA ALA A 71 -4.63 -13.01 -6.47
C ALA A 71 -4.98 -13.23 -4.99
N ALA A 72 -3.97 -13.39 -4.13
CA ALA A 72 -4.16 -13.54 -2.69
C ALA A 72 -4.78 -12.30 -2.01
N GLN A 73 -4.72 -11.12 -2.63
CA GLN A 73 -5.31 -9.89 -2.10
C GLN A 73 -6.74 -9.61 -2.62
N ALA A 74 -7.30 -10.47 -3.47
CA ALA A 74 -8.62 -10.28 -4.05
C ALA A 74 -9.69 -10.09 -2.95
N ASN A 75 -10.54 -9.06 -3.09
CA ASN A 75 -11.61 -8.71 -2.15
C ASN A 75 -11.18 -8.56 -0.68
N SER A 76 -9.90 -8.23 -0.42
CA SER A 76 -9.36 -8.16 0.94
C SER A 76 -9.15 -6.74 1.47
N LEU A 77 -9.08 -5.74 0.58
CA LEU A 77 -8.70 -4.37 0.93
C LEU A 77 -9.93 -3.46 1.07
N ASP A 78 -9.94 -2.65 2.12
CA ASP A 78 -10.95 -1.61 2.35
C ASP A 78 -10.67 -0.33 1.54
N PHE A 79 -9.38 -0.03 1.32
CA PHE A 79 -8.94 1.19 0.67
C PHE A 79 -7.59 0.97 -0.03
N ILE A 80 -7.41 1.58 -1.21
CA ILE A 80 -6.15 1.57 -1.95
C ILE A 80 -5.71 3.01 -2.21
N LEU A 81 -4.52 3.35 -1.72
CA LEU A 81 -3.84 4.61 -2.04
C LEU A 81 -2.78 4.37 -3.11
N ASN A 82 -3.11 4.75 -4.34
CA ASN A 82 -2.16 4.69 -5.43
C ASN A 82 -1.26 5.94 -5.45
N THR A 83 0.06 5.74 -5.39
CA THR A 83 1.06 6.81 -5.41
C THR A 83 1.98 6.75 -6.62
N VAL A 84 1.71 5.85 -7.57
CA VAL A 84 2.47 5.70 -8.80
C VAL A 84 2.14 6.85 -9.76
N ALA A 85 3.17 7.42 -10.37
CA ALA A 85 3.02 8.52 -11.34
C ALA A 85 2.77 8.03 -12.77
N ALA A 86 3.13 6.77 -13.06
CA ALA A 86 2.90 6.17 -14.37
C ALA A 86 1.39 5.98 -14.62
N PRO A 87 0.92 6.20 -15.86
CA PRO A 87 -0.47 5.96 -16.20
C PRO A 87 -0.83 4.49 -16.04
N HIS A 88 -2.08 4.25 -15.64
CA HIS A 88 -2.67 2.91 -15.63
C HIS A 88 -3.49 2.74 -16.90
N ASP A 89 -3.36 1.56 -17.51
CA ASP A 89 -4.32 1.09 -18.49
C ASP A 89 -5.61 0.72 -17.75
N LEU A 90 -6.71 1.39 -18.09
CA LEU A 90 -8.01 1.23 -17.45
C LEU A 90 -9.09 0.78 -18.47
N ASP A 91 -8.68 0.54 -19.71
CA ASP A 91 -9.55 0.21 -20.84
C ASP A 91 -9.69 -1.31 -21.06
#